data_AF-A0AAD4SJN5-F1
#
_entry.id   AF-A0AAD4SJN5-F1
#
_cell.length_a   1.000
_cell.length_b   1.000
_cell.length_c   1.000
_cell.angle_alpha   90.00
_cell.angle_beta   90.00
_cell.angle_gamma   90.00
#
_symmetry.space_group_name_H-M   'P 1'
#
loop_
_entity.id
_entity.type
_entity.pdbx_description
1 polymer ?
#
loop_
_entity_poly.entity_id
_entity_poly.type
_entity_poly.pdbx_seq_one_letter_code
_entity_poly.pdbx_strand_id
1 'polypeptide(L)'
;RHITLDFAKVLVGCEVESQQFNPTMGPIFFNIFIAPLRGWAPDQKAIDENVVKVGTVLDVYEKRLNSSKYLAGDCYTLTDLNHLPYIAYIMKTPHADLINSRPHVKTWWEVVSSRPASLKVSQGLTLGSSH
;
A
#
# COMPACT_ATOMS: atom_id res chain seq x y z
N ARG A 1 22.63 13.84 16.19
CA ARG A 1 21.67 14.75 15.53
C ARG A 1 21.14 14.20 14.19
N HIS A 2 21.96 13.53 13.37
CA HIS A 2 21.49 12.86 12.15
C HIS A 2 20.55 11.68 12.41
N ILE A 3 20.94 10.75 13.28
CA ILE A 3 20.16 9.52 13.60
C ILE A 3 18.74 9.84 14.10
N THR A 4 18.59 10.88 14.92
CA THR A 4 17.29 11.31 15.47
C THR A 4 16.35 11.88 14.41
N LEU A 5 16.90 12.57 13.40
CA LEU A 5 16.10 13.13 12.31
C LEU A 5 15.60 12.01 11.37
N ASP A 6 16.42 11.00 11.15
CA ASP A 6 16.05 9.87 10.30
C ASP A 6 14.96 9.01 10.97
N PHE A 7 15.06 8.78 12.28
CA PHE A 7 14.00 8.08 13.02
C PHE A 7 12.68 8.85 13.05
N ALA A 8 12.71 10.17 13.21
CA ALA A 8 11.51 11.00 13.19
C ALA A 8 10.75 10.91 11.85
N LYS A 9 11.48 10.89 10.72
CA LYS A 9 10.86 10.70 9.39
C LYS A 9 10.19 9.34 9.25
N VAL A 10 10.78 8.28 9.82
CA VAL A 10 10.17 6.94 9.83
C VAL A 10 8.87 6.93 10.62
N LEU A 11 8.86 7.55 11.81
CA LEU A 11 7.64 7.63 12.62
C LEU A 11 6.53 8.40 11.90
N VAL A 12 6.86 9.58 11.32
CA VAL A 12 5.90 10.35 10.52
C VAL A 12 5.37 9.52 9.34
N GLY A 13 6.26 8.82 8.63
CA GLY A 13 5.86 7.95 7.53
C GLY A 13 4.92 6.83 7.97
N CYS A 14 5.17 6.21 9.13
CA CYS A 14 4.29 5.18 9.68
C CYS A 14 2.91 5.75 10.06
N GLU A 15 2.85 6.95 10.62
CA GLU A 15 1.57 7.61 10.92
C GLU A 15 0.82 8.02 9.66
N VAL A 16 1.52 8.45 8.60
CA VAL A 16 0.88 8.70 7.30
C VAL A 16 0.27 7.41 6.75
N GLU A 17 0.98 6.28 6.85
CA GLU A 17 0.43 4.97 6.47
C GLU A 17 -0.82 4.64 7.28
N SER A 18 -0.73 4.70 8.61
CA SER A 18 -1.82 4.33 9.52
C SER A 18 -3.05 5.23 9.41
N GLN A 19 -2.87 6.54 9.17
CA GLN A 19 -3.95 7.53 9.26
C GLN A 19 -4.48 7.98 7.89
N GLN A 20 -3.71 7.80 6.81
CA GLN A 20 -4.12 8.27 5.47
C GLN A 20 -4.28 7.10 4.50
N PHE A 21 -3.28 6.21 4.42
CA PHE A 21 -3.32 5.08 3.49
C PHE A 21 -4.25 3.97 3.98
N ASN A 22 -4.04 3.45 5.18
CA ASN A 22 -4.80 2.32 5.73
C ASN A 22 -6.33 2.58 5.79
N PRO A 23 -6.83 3.76 6.24
CA PRO A 23 -8.27 4.00 6.31
C PRO A 23 -8.95 4.11 4.94
N THR A 24 -8.19 4.39 3.88
CA THR A 24 -8.71 4.46 2.51
C THR A 24 -8.55 3.12 1.78
N MET A 25 -7.46 2.39 2.02
CA MET A 25 -7.24 1.06 1.43
C MET A 25 -8.03 -0.06 2.12
N GLY A 26 -8.25 0.04 3.43
CA GLY A 26 -8.96 -0.95 4.25
C GLY A 26 -10.37 -1.28 3.75
N PRO A 27 -11.24 -0.28 3.46
CA PRO A 27 -12.56 -0.53 2.90
C PRO A 27 -12.54 -1.21 1.53
N ILE A 28 -11.58 -0.87 0.67
CA ILE A 28 -11.39 -1.51 -0.64
C ILE A 28 -11.03 -2.98 -0.42
N PHE A 29 -10.03 -3.25 0.41
CA PHE A 29 -9.60 -4.60 0.74
C PHE A 29 -10.72 -5.43 1.36
N PHE A 30 -11.46 -4.85 2.31
CA PHE A 30 -12.57 -5.52 2.97
C PHE A 30 -13.65 -5.94 1.97
N ASN A 31 -14.09 -5.04 1.10
CA ASN A 31 -15.18 -5.34 0.16
C ASN A 31 -14.76 -6.29 -0.96
N ILE A 32 -13.52 -6.21 -1.44
CA ILE A 32 -13.04 -7.08 -2.52
C ILE A 32 -12.72 -8.49 -2.01
N PHE A 33 -12.15 -8.62 -0.81
CA PHE A 33 -11.63 -9.90 -0.33
C PHE A 33 -12.37 -10.46 0.86
N ILE A 34 -12.64 -9.66 1.89
CA ILE A 34 -13.20 -10.16 3.14
C ILE A 34 -14.70 -10.41 3.05
N ALA A 35 -15.47 -9.48 2.46
CA ALA A 35 -16.92 -9.63 2.32
C ALA A 35 -17.29 -10.90 1.54
N PRO A 36 -16.71 -11.20 0.36
CA PRO A 36 -16.97 -12.45 -0.35
C PRO A 36 -16.60 -13.70 0.46
N LEU A 37 -15.45 -13.70 1.15
CA LEU A 37 -15.04 -14.81 2.02
C LEU A 37 -16.00 -15.05 3.20
N ARG A 38 -16.77 -14.03 3.59
CA ARG A 38 -17.81 -14.10 4.63
C ARG A 38 -19.20 -14.36 4.06
N GLY A 39 -19.36 -14.49 2.74
CA GLY A 39 -20.67 -14.62 2.08
C GLY A 39 -21.47 -13.32 2.06
N TRP A 40 -20.83 -12.17 2.29
CA TRP A 40 -21.45 -10.85 2.23
C TRP A 40 -21.31 -10.26 0.82
N ALA A 41 -22.33 -9.51 0.40
CA ALA A 41 -22.26 -8.75 -0.84
C ALA A 41 -21.28 -7.57 -0.68
N PRO A 42 -20.32 -7.36 -1.60
CA PRO A 42 -19.46 -6.18 -1.60
C PRO A 42 -20.26 -4.89 -1.74
N ASP A 43 -19.90 -3.87 -0.97
CA ASP A 43 -20.40 -2.50 -1.15
C ASP A 43 -19.57 -1.80 -2.24
N GLN A 44 -20.09 -1.79 -3.46
CA GLN A 44 -19.43 -1.15 -4.60
C GLN A 44 -19.26 0.36 -4.40
N LYS A 45 -20.23 1.02 -3.75
CA LYS A 45 -20.14 2.46 -3.49
C LYS A 45 -18.97 2.75 -2.54
N ALA A 46 -18.80 1.94 -1.50
CA ALA A 46 -17.66 2.06 -0.60
C ALA A 46 -16.33 1.82 -1.31
N ILE A 47 -16.26 0.89 -2.26
CA ILE A 47 -15.06 0.69 -3.10
C ILE A 47 -14.77 1.97 -3.90
N ASP A 48 -15.74 2.45 -4.69
CA ASP A 48 -15.55 3.56 -5.62
C ASP A 48 -15.13 4.86 -4.89
N GLU A 49 -15.80 5.17 -3.77
CA GLU A 49 -15.45 6.33 -2.94
C GLU A 49 -14.03 6.25 -2.39
N ASN A 50 -13.59 5.07 -1.97
CA ASN A 50 -12.27 4.89 -1.38
C ASN A 50 -11.16 4.78 -2.43
N VAL A 51 -11.45 4.28 -3.63
CA VAL A 51 -10.52 4.31 -4.79
C VAL A 51 -10.11 5.76 -5.10
N VAL A 52 -11.06 6.70 -5.07
CA VAL A 52 -10.77 8.13 -5.27
C VAL A 52 -9.91 8.68 -4.13
N LYS A 53 -10.26 8.37 -2.88
CA LYS A 53 -9.52 8.85 -1.69
C LYS A 53 -8.09 8.32 -1.65
N VAL A 54 -7.90 7.02 -1.87
CA VAL A 54 -6.55 6.42 -1.88
C VAL A 54 -5.74 6.93 -3.08
N GLY A 55 -6.38 7.20 -4.22
CA GLY A 55 -5.75 7.89 -5.34
C GLY A 55 -5.12 9.22 -4.93
N THR A 56 -5.82 10.03 -4.13
CA THR A 56 -5.30 11.31 -3.63
C THR A 56 -4.09 11.12 -2.69
N VAL A 57 -4.11 10.08 -1.84
CA VAL A 57 -2.97 9.72 -0.98
C VAL A 57 -1.77 9.30 -1.84
N LEU A 58 -2.01 8.49 -2.86
CA LEU A 58 -0.97 8.01 -3.77
C LEU A 58 -0.40 9.15 -4.64
N ASP A 59 -1.15 10.21 -4.94
CA ASP A 59 -0.63 11.40 -5.60
C ASP A 59 0.36 12.18 -4.71
N VAL A 60 0.15 12.18 -3.39
CA VAL A 60 1.13 12.71 -2.44
C VAL A 60 2.37 11.82 -2.41
N TYR A 61 2.20 10.50 -2.44
CA TYR A 61 3.31 9.56 -2.48
C TYR A 61 4.13 9.71 -3.76
N GLU A 62 3.48 9.91 -4.91
CA GLU A 62 4.14 10.14 -6.19
C GLU A 62 5.06 11.36 -6.13
N LYS A 63 4.58 12.48 -5.57
CA LYS A 63 5.42 13.68 -5.36
C LYS A 63 6.57 13.41 -4.39
N ARG A 64 6.32 12.64 -3.33
CA ARG A 64 7.34 12.28 -2.34
C ARG A 64 8.43 11.41 -2.96
N LEU A 65 8.04 10.39 -3.72
CA LEU A 65 8.94 9.41 -4.33
C LEU A 65 9.68 9.97 -5.56
N ASN A 66 9.17 11.05 -6.16
CA ASN A 66 9.95 11.85 -7.12
C ASN A 66 11.18 12.54 -6.45
N SER A 67 11.12 12.80 -5.14
CA SER A 67 12.19 13.48 -4.39
C SER A 67 13.09 12.57 -3.57
N SER A 68 12.69 11.31 -3.36
CA SER A 68 13.38 10.37 -2.47
C SER A 68 13.09 8.93 -2.88
N LYS A 69 14.05 8.03 -2.68
CA LYS A 69 13.90 6.63 -3.13
C LYS A 69 12.80 5.84 -2.40
N TYR A 70 12.54 6.18 -1.14
CA TYR A 70 11.58 5.55 -0.25
C TYR A 70 10.76 6.61 0.49
N LEU A 71 9.66 6.21 1.12
CA LEU A 71 8.70 7.16 1.71
C LEU A 71 9.34 7.99 2.84
N ALA A 72 10.23 7.41 3.64
CA ALA A 72 10.92 8.09 4.73
C ALA A 72 12.25 8.76 4.32
N GLY A 73 12.71 8.61 3.06
CA GLY A 73 13.99 9.12 2.59
C GLY A 73 14.69 8.15 1.62
N ASP A 74 16.01 8.03 1.70
CA ASP A 74 16.78 7.23 0.74
C ASP A 74 17.05 5.79 1.17
N CYS A 75 16.62 5.44 2.39
CA CYS A 75 16.74 4.10 2.95
C CYS A 75 15.37 3.43 3.06
N TYR A 76 15.33 2.12 2.84
CA TYR A 76 14.16 1.29 3.11
C TYR A 76 13.92 1.20 4.62
N THR A 77 12.68 1.43 5.05
CA THR A 77 12.31 1.47 6.48
C THR A 77 10.98 0.77 6.76
N LEU A 78 10.56 0.77 8.03
CA LEU A 78 9.25 0.26 8.44
C LEU A 78 8.10 0.97 7.70
N THR A 79 8.27 2.25 7.36
CA THR A 79 7.29 3.00 6.56
C THR A 79 6.99 2.29 5.25
N ASP A 80 8.00 1.80 4.52
CA ASP A 80 7.79 1.12 3.25
C ASP A 80 7.23 -0.30 3.45
N LEU A 81 7.69 -0.98 4.50
CA LEU A 81 7.24 -2.34 4.85
C LEU A 81 5.74 -2.41 5.15
N ASN A 82 5.19 -1.44 5.89
CA ASN A 82 3.80 -1.48 6.35
C ASN A 82 2.77 -1.50 5.20
N HIS A 83 3.14 -0.98 4.02
CA HIS A 83 2.27 -0.97 2.85
C HIS A 83 2.18 -2.34 2.13
N LEU A 84 3.13 -3.25 2.38
CA LEU A 84 3.28 -4.50 1.64
C LEU A 84 2.00 -5.34 1.60
N PRO A 85 1.30 -5.62 2.72
CA PRO A 85 0.18 -6.56 2.70
C PRO A 85 -0.95 -6.10 1.77
N TYR A 86 -1.41 -4.85 1.91
CA TYR A 86 -2.51 -4.34 1.09
C TYR A 86 -2.12 -4.21 -0.37
N ILE A 87 -0.94 -3.65 -0.66
CA ILE A 87 -0.54 -3.43 -2.05
C ILE A 87 -0.32 -4.78 -2.75
N ALA A 88 0.24 -5.78 -2.08
CA ALA A 88 0.39 -7.13 -2.66
C ALA A 88 -0.96 -7.74 -3.07
N TYR A 89 -2.04 -7.48 -2.33
CA TYR A 89 -3.37 -7.96 -2.69
C TYR A 89 -4.01 -7.11 -3.79
N ILE A 90 -3.96 -5.78 -3.70
CA ILE A 90 -4.61 -4.91 -4.70
C ILE A 90 -3.99 -5.07 -6.09
N MET A 91 -2.70 -5.36 -6.16
CA MET A 91 -1.96 -5.65 -7.40
C MET A 91 -2.46 -6.92 -8.12
N LYS A 92 -3.26 -7.76 -7.47
CA LYS A 92 -3.91 -8.95 -8.05
C LYS A 92 -5.35 -8.66 -8.53
N THR A 93 -5.77 -7.41 -8.53
CA THR A 93 -7.14 -6.98 -8.89
C THR A 93 -7.11 -5.97 -10.03
N PRO A 94 -8.27 -5.62 -10.63
CA PRO A 94 -8.36 -4.51 -11.58
C PRO A 94 -7.92 -3.15 -11.00
N HIS A 95 -7.83 -3.00 -9.67
CA HIS A 95 -7.36 -1.77 -9.02
C HIS A 95 -5.82 -1.66 -8.96
N ALA A 96 -5.07 -2.58 -9.57
CA ALA A 96 -3.62 -2.48 -9.69
C ALA A 96 -3.17 -1.15 -10.35
N ASP A 97 -4.02 -0.54 -11.17
CA ASP A 97 -3.76 0.75 -11.79
C ASP A 97 -3.62 1.92 -10.79
N LEU A 98 -4.13 1.78 -9.56
CA LEU A 98 -3.81 2.73 -8.49
C LEU A 98 -2.30 2.86 -8.28
N ILE A 99 -1.56 1.78 -8.43
CA ILE A 99 -0.11 1.74 -8.30
C ILE A 99 0.54 1.96 -9.68
N ASN A 100 0.08 1.24 -10.70
CA ASN A 100 0.76 1.22 -12.01
C ASN A 100 0.67 2.53 -12.80
N SER A 101 -0.36 3.35 -12.57
CA SER A 101 -0.53 4.65 -13.25
C SER A 101 0.41 5.76 -12.77
N ARG A 102 1.12 5.51 -11.66
CA ARG A 102 1.99 6.48 -10.98
C ARG A 102 3.44 6.01 -11.07
N PRO A 103 4.29 6.58 -11.96
CA PRO A 103 5.59 5.99 -12.28
C PRO A 103 6.54 5.86 -11.08
N HIS A 104 6.59 6.84 -10.17
CA HIS A 104 7.47 6.76 -9.01
C HIS A 104 6.93 5.81 -7.95
N VAL A 105 5.61 5.81 -7.70
CA VAL A 105 4.94 4.81 -6.85
C VAL A 105 5.13 3.40 -7.39
N LYS A 106 4.95 3.18 -8.69
CA LYS A 106 5.18 1.88 -9.33
C LYS A 106 6.62 1.41 -9.14
N THR A 107 7.59 2.27 -9.44
CA THR A 107 9.02 1.94 -9.29
C THR A 107 9.36 1.62 -7.83
N TRP A 108 8.86 2.41 -6.89
CA TRP A 108 9.00 2.15 -5.46
C TRP A 108 8.40 0.79 -5.06
N TRP A 109 7.20 0.49 -5.53
CA TRP A 109 6.53 -0.78 -5.26
C TRP A 109 7.32 -1.97 -5.80
N GLU A 110 7.84 -1.90 -7.03
CA GLU A 110 8.67 -2.95 -7.63
C GLU A 110 9.94 -3.19 -6.80
N VAL A 111 10.59 -2.13 -6.31
CA VAL A 111 11.76 -2.24 -5.43
C VAL A 111 11.39 -2.83 -4.07
N VAL A 112 10.28 -2.42 -3.46
CA VAL A 112 9.85 -2.93 -2.14
C VAL A 112 9.41 -4.39 -2.21
N SER A 113 8.63 -4.75 -3.23
CA SER A 113 8.06 -6.09 -3.40
C SER A 113 9.08 -7.15 -3.86
N SER A 114 10.13 -6.74 -4.58
CA SER A 114 11.21 -7.64 -5.03
C SER A 114 12.23 -8.02 -3.94
N ARG A 115 12.16 -7.43 -2.75
CA ARG A 115 13.08 -7.77 -1.65
C ARG A 115 12.89 -9.24 -1.24
N PRO A 116 13.95 -9.98 -0.89
CA PRO A 116 13.84 -11.39 -0.51
C PRO A 116 12.84 -11.66 0.63
N ALA A 117 12.79 -10.77 1.64
CA ALA A 117 11.82 -10.86 2.73
C ALA A 117 10.38 -10.63 2.24
N SER A 118 10.17 -9.64 1.38
CA SER A 118 8.86 -9.35 0.78
C SER A 118 8.36 -10.53 -0.07
N LEU A 119 9.23 -11.11 -0.89
CA LEU A 119 8.91 -12.30 -1.70
C LEU A 119 8.51 -13.49 -0.82
N LYS A 120 9.27 -13.75 0.25
CA LYS A 120 8.96 -14.83 1.21
C LYS A 120 7.59 -14.65 1.87
N VAL A 121 7.25 -13.42 2.27
CA VAL A 121 5.93 -13.14 2.86
C VAL A 121 4.82 -13.22 1.81
N SER A 122 5.08 -12.73 0.59
CA SER A 122 4.10 -12.69 -0.50
C SER A 122 3.63 -14.08 -0.95
N GLN A 123 4.48 -15.11 -0.77
CA GLN A 123 4.10 -16.51 -0.98
C GLN A 123 2.96 -16.97 -0.06
N GLY A 124 2.88 -16.42 1.17
CA GLY A 124 1.80 -16.69 2.12
C GLY A 124 0.58 -15.77 1.96
N LEU A 125 0.67 -14.71 1.15
CA LEU A 125 -0.44 -13.81 0.84
C LEU A 125 -1.33 -14.41 -0.27
N THR A 126 -1.86 -15.60 -0.01
CA THR A 126 -2.83 -16.28 -0.86
C THR A 126 -4.24 -15.90 -0.40
N LEU A 127 -5.04 -15.36 -1.32
CA LEU A 127 -6.48 -15.34 -1.12
C LEU A 127 -6.92 -16.79 -1.22
N GLY A 128 -7.59 -17.30 -0.17
CA GLY A 128 -8.04 -18.67 -0.13
C GLY A 128 -8.72 -19.02 -1.45
N SER A 129 -8.15 -19.97 -2.19
CA SER A 129 -8.80 -20.58 -3.33
C SER A 129 -10.14 -21.10 -2.83
N SER A 130 -11.23 -20.56 -3.36
CA SER A 130 -12.58 -21.05 -3.10
C SER A 130 -12.58 -22.55 -3.38
N HIS A 131 -12.66 -23.35 -2.32
CA HIS A 131 -13.04 -24.75 -2.39
C HIS A 131 -14.56 -24.84 -2.39
#